data_AF-T1HGL6-F1
#
_entry.id   AF-T1HGL6-F1
#
_cell.length_a   1.000
_cell.length_b   1.000
_cell.length_c   1.000
_cell.angle_alpha   90.00
_cell.angle_beta   90.00
_cell.angle_gamma   90.00
#
_symmetry.space_group_name_H-M   'P 1'
#
loop_
_entity.id
_entity.type
_entity.pdbx_description
1 polymer ?
#
loop_
_entity_poly.entity_id
_entity_poly.type
_entity_poly.pdbx_seq_one_letter_code
_entity_poly.pdbx_strand_id
1 'polypeptide(L)'
;MNFADFLENDLFDLTIFARIIMAIFLIYGCYNDNPSYMLGFVLMQVIFITLLILSVLMFLIIHIVGIPAEEILIDSIGTAIEGYSAIIIFSHYRNLKEGRSIST
;
A
#
# COMPACT_ATOMS: atom_id res chain seq x y z
N MET A 1 -15.54 6.85 24.68
CA MET A 1 -15.30 6.79 23.23
C MET A 1 -16.08 5.61 22.68
N ASN A 2 -16.92 5.82 21.67
CA ASN A 2 -17.68 4.73 21.05
C ASN A 2 -16.72 3.87 20.19
N PHE A 3 -16.99 2.57 20.12
CA PHE A 3 -16.25 1.65 19.24
C PHE A 3 -16.32 2.07 17.77
N ALA A 4 -17.46 2.61 17.33
CA ALA A 4 -17.59 3.14 15.97
C ALA A 4 -16.66 4.34 15.72
N ASP A 5 -16.55 5.28 16.66
CA ASP A 5 -15.68 6.46 16.54
C ASP A 5 -14.21 6.08 16.44
N PHE A 6 -13.78 5.07 17.22
CA PHE A 6 -12.42 4.51 17.16
C PHE A 6 -12.12 3.87 15.80
N LEU A 7 -13.07 3.11 15.26
CA LEU A 7 -12.91 2.43 13.97
C LEU A 7 -12.86 3.41 12.80
N GLU A 8 -13.63 4.48 12.84
CA GLU A 8 -13.78 5.40 11.71
C GLU A 8 -12.72 6.50 11.70
N ASN A 9 -12.41 7.10 12.86
CA ASN A 9 -11.51 8.25 12.93
C ASN A 9 -10.09 7.85 13.32
N ASP A 10 -9.91 7.12 14.43
CA ASP A 10 -8.56 6.82 14.92
C ASP A 10 -7.82 5.83 14.02
N LEU A 11 -8.50 4.82 13.48
CA LEU A 11 -7.88 3.92 12.49
C LEU A 11 -7.57 4.62 11.18
N PHE A 12 -8.40 5.57 10.74
CA PHE A 12 -8.16 6.36 9.54
C PHE A 12 -6.93 7.26 9.73
N ASP A 13 -6.84 7.97 10.86
CA ASP A 13 -5.70 8.80 11.22
C ASP A 13 -4.41 7.97 11.35
N LEU A 14 -4.48 6.81 12.00
CA LEU A 14 -3.36 5.88 12.11
C LEU A 14 -2.91 5.39 10.73
N THR A 15 -3.84 5.15 9.82
CA THR A 15 -3.56 4.70 8.45
C THR A 15 -2.85 5.79 7.65
N ILE A 16 -3.31 7.04 7.74
CA ILE A 16 -2.65 8.19 7.12
C ILE A 16 -1.24 8.36 7.69
N PHE A 17 -1.11 8.32 9.00
CA PHE A 17 0.18 8.47 9.68
C PHE A 17 1.17 7.37 9.25
N ALA A 18 0.73 6.11 9.21
CA ALA A 18 1.54 4.99 8.74
C ALA A 18 1.99 5.18 7.28
N ARG A 19 1.09 5.65 6.40
CA ARG A 19 1.42 5.94 4.98
C ARG A 19 2.49 7.04 4.85
N ILE A 20 2.41 8.10 5.65
CA ILE A 20 3.42 9.17 5.66
C ILE A 20 4.78 8.62 6.11
N ILE A 21 4.82 7.84 7.20
CA ILE A 21 6.05 7.21 7.69
C ILE A 21 6.65 6.29 6.62
N MET A 22 5.82 5.47 5.97
CA MET A 22 6.25 4.60 4.88
C MET A 22 6.86 5.39 3.72
N ALA A 23 6.23 6.49 3.31
CA ALA A 23 6.76 7.35 2.25
C ALA A 23 8.15 7.93 2.63
N ILE A 24 8.33 8.35 3.89
CA ILE A 24 9.63 8.83 4.37
C ILE A 24 10.69 7.72 4.31
N PHE A 25 10.36 6.51 4.76
CA PHE A 25 11.29 5.36 4.68
C PHE A 25 11.65 5.00 3.23
N LEU A 26 10.67 5.05 2.32
CA LEU A 26 10.91 4.80 0.91
C LEU A 26 11.86 5.85 0.32
N ILE A 27 11.55 7.15 0.51
CA ILE A 27 12.36 8.25 -0.01
C ILE A 27 13.78 8.18 0.55
N TYR A 28 13.91 7.98 1.86
CA TYR A 28 15.21 7.87 2.52
C TYR A 28 15.99 6.62 2.07
N GLY A 29 15.30 5.50 1.88
CA GLY A 29 15.89 4.26 1.38
C GLY A 29 16.42 4.40 -0.04
N CYS A 30 15.63 5.01 -0.93
CA CYS A 30 16.05 5.30 -2.30
C CYS A 30 17.18 6.33 -2.36
N TYR A 31 17.14 7.38 -1.54
CA TYR A 31 18.19 8.42 -1.55
C TYR A 31 19.57 7.90 -1.12
N ASN A 32 19.60 6.95 -0.17
CA ASN A 32 20.85 6.38 0.35
C ASN A 32 21.20 5.02 -0.26
N ASP A 33 20.49 4.58 -1.30
CA ASP A 33 20.63 3.25 -1.91
C ASP A 33 20.64 2.11 -0.87
N ASN A 34 19.89 2.27 0.22
CA ASN A 34 19.90 1.34 1.34
C ASN A 34 18.70 0.38 1.26
N PRO A 35 18.93 -0.90 0.91
CA PRO A 35 17.87 -1.86 0.67
C PRO A 35 17.08 -2.22 1.93
N SER A 36 17.62 -1.97 3.14
CA SER A 36 16.93 -2.31 4.40
C SER A 36 15.67 -1.46 4.61
N TYR A 37 15.72 -0.16 4.32
CA TYR A 37 14.57 0.73 4.46
C TYR A 37 13.50 0.47 3.38
N MET A 38 13.95 0.14 2.17
CA MET A 38 13.05 -0.26 1.08
C MET A 38 12.34 -1.58 1.36
N LEU A 39 13.02 -2.54 1.99
CA LEU A 39 12.39 -3.81 2.40
C LEU A 39 11.27 -3.56 3.42
N GLY A 40 11.52 -2.70 4.42
CA GLY A 40 10.51 -2.33 5.40
C GLY A 40 9.26 -1.72 4.76
N PHE A 41 9.45 -0.82 3.80
CA PHE A 41 8.35 -0.29 2.98
C PHE A 41 7.60 -1.40 2.24
N VAL A 42 8.32 -2.28 1.50
CA VAL A 42 7.69 -3.33 0.69
C VAL A 42 6.85 -4.28 1.54
N LEU A 43 7.35 -4.71 2.71
CA LEU A 43 6.61 -5.60 3.61
C LEU A 43 5.29 -4.98 4.07
N MET A 44 5.32 -3.71 4.48
CA MET A 44 4.12 -3.01 4.92
C MET A 44 3.16 -2.73 3.75
N GLN A 45 3.69 -2.41 2.57
CA GLN A 45 2.90 -2.19 1.35
C GLN A 45 2.15 -3.47 0.94
N VAL A 46 2.76 -4.65 1.06
CA VAL A 46 2.09 -5.95 0.79
C VAL A 46 0.92 -6.19 1.75
N ILE A 47 1.08 -5.86 3.04
CA ILE A 47 0.00 -5.97 4.03
C ILE A 47 -1.15 -5.05 3.62
N PHE A 48 -0.86 -3.79 3.28
CA PHE A 48 -1.86 -2.82 2.83
C PHE A 48 -2.61 -3.26 1.58
N ILE A 49 -1.91 -3.69 0.54
CA ILE A 49 -2.53 -4.19 -0.70
C ILE A 49 -3.42 -5.40 -0.40
N THR A 50 -2.99 -6.30 0.49
CA THR A 50 -3.81 -7.45 0.89
C THR A 50 -5.11 -7.00 1.55
N LEU A 51 -5.05 -6.01 2.45
CA LEU A 51 -6.24 -5.44 3.09
C LEU A 51 -7.16 -4.75 2.06
N LEU A 52 -6.60 -4.02 1.08
CA LEU A 52 -7.37 -3.40 0.00
C LEU A 52 -8.07 -4.43 -0.87
N ILE A 53 -7.38 -5.51 -1.26
CA ILE A 53 -7.99 -6.62 -2.01
C ILE A 53 -9.14 -7.23 -1.21
N LEU A 54 -8.95 -7.49 0.09
CA LEU A 54 -10.01 -8.00 0.96
C LEU A 54 -11.21 -7.03 1.03
N SER A 55 -10.94 -5.72 1.10
CA SER A 55 -11.96 -4.67 1.08
C SER A 55 -12.77 -4.68 -0.22
N VAL A 56 -12.08 -4.71 -1.37
CA VAL A 56 -12.74 -4.80 -2.69
C VAL A 56 -13.56 -6.08 -2.82
N LEU A 57 -13.06 -7.22 -2.34
CA LEU A 57 -13.82 -8.48 -2.33
C LEU A 57 -15.07 -8.41 -1.45
N MET A 58 -14.97 -7.82 -0.25
CA MET A 58 -16.12 -7.55 0.61
C MET A 58 -17.13 -6.65 -0.08
N PHE A 59 -16.68 -5.57 -0.72
CA PHE A 59 -17.57 -4.68 -1.48
C PHE A 59 -18.23 -5.38 -2.65
N LEU A 60 -17.55 -6.27 -3.37
CA LEU A 60 -18.17 -7.06 -4.45
C LEU A 60 -19.27 -8.00 -3.93
N ILE A 61 -19.09 -8.58 -2.73
CA ILE A 61 -20.13 -9.40 -2.07
C ILE A 61 -21.32 -8.52 -1.66
N ILE A 62 -21.04 -7.34 -1.08
CA ILE A 62 -22.07 -6.39 -0.62
C ILE A 62 -22.70 -5.62 -1.79
N HIS A 63 -22.07 -5.55 -2.97
CA HIS A 63 -22.66 -4.95 -4.17
C HIS A 63 -23.96 -5.64 -4.59
N ILE A 64 -24.10 -6.94 -4.28
CA ILE A 64 -25.36 -7.69 -4.40
C ILE A 64 -26.49 -7.02 -3.56
N VAL A 65 -26.14 -6.22 -2.55
CA VAL A 65 -27.00 -5.51 -1.60
C VAL A 65 -27.21 -4.03 -1.97
N GLY A 66 -26.63 -3.51 -3.07
CA GLY A 66 -27.01 -2.21 -3.67
C GLY A 66 -26.00 -1.05 -3.57
N ILE A 67 -24.71 -1.30 -3.30
CA ILE A 67 -23.65 -0.27 -3.40
C ILE A 67 -23.46 0.18 -4.86
N PRO A 68 -23.15 1.45 -5.18
CA PRO A 68 -22.87 1.86 -6.56
C PRO A 68 -21.59 1.23 -7.12
N ALA A 69 -21.66 0.68 -8.35
CA ALA A 69 -20.54 -0.01 -9.00
C ALA A 69 -19.33 0.88 -9.30
N GLU A 70 -19.54 2.21 -9.36
CA GLU A 70 -18.49 3.19 -9.67
C GLU A 70 -17.44 3.28 -8.56
N GLU A 71 -17.86 3.24 -7.29
CA GLU A 71 -16.93 3.29 -6.14
C GLU A 71 -16.02 2.06 -6.13
N ILE A 72 -16.58 0.87 -6.39
CA ILE A 72 -15.82 -0.39 -6.48
C ILE A 72 -14.80 -0.33 -7.62
N LEU A 73 -15.16 0.28 -8.75
CA LEU A 73 -14.25 0.42 -9.89
C LEU A 73 -13.09 1.35 -9.57
N ILE A 74 -13.35 2.48 -8.92
CA ILE A 74 -12.31 3.43 -8.49
C ILE A 74 -11.35 2.75 -7.50
N ASP A 75 -11.88 2.06 -6.49
CA ASP A 75 -11.06 1.35 -5.49
C ASP A 75 -10.23 0.23 -6.12
N SER A 76 -10.80 -0.48 -7.10
CA SER A 76 -10.09 -1.53 -7.84
C SER A 76 -8.92 -0.98 -8.66
N ILE A 77 -9.13 0.16 -9.34
CA ILE A 77 -8.06 0.85 -10.09
C ILE A 77 -6.97 1.34 -9.13
N GLY A 78 -7.34 1.97 -8.02
CA GLY A 78 -6.40 2.42 -6.99
C GLY A 78 -5.57 1.27 -6.44
N THR A 79 -6.21 0.14 -6.12
CA THR A 79 -5.54 -1.08 -5.64
C THR A 79 -4.56 -1.63 -6.68
N ALA A 80 -4.92 -1.62 -7.97
CA ALA A 80 -4.04 -2.07 -9.04
C ALA A 80 -2.80 -1.17 -9.19
N ILE A 81 -2.98 0.15 -9.10
CA ILE A 81 -1.88 1.14 -9.14
C ILE A 81 -0.94 0.94 -7.94
N GLU A 82 -1.49 0.80 -6.73
CA GLU A 82 -0.68 0.53 -5.53
C GLU A 82 0.05 -0.81 -5.62
N GLY A 83 -0.60 -1.85 -6.17
CA GLY A 83 0.04 -3.13 -6.44
C GLY A 83 1.23 -3.01 -7.40
N TYR A 84 1.06 -2.26 -8.48
CA TYR A 84 2.12 -2.06 -9.46
C TYR A 84 3.30 -1.25 -8.92
N SER A 85 3.04 -0.22 -8.11
CA SER A 85 4.12 0.57 -7.49
C SER A 85 4.95 -0.28 -6.52
N ALA A 86 4.32 -1.20 -5.77
CA ALA A 86 5.02 -2.14 -4.91
C ALA A 86 5.96 -3.07 -5.69
N ILE A 87 5.54 -3.53 -6.88
CA ILE A 87 6.38 -4.36 -7.77
C ILE A 87 7.62 -3.57 -8.23
N ILE A 88 7.45 -2.32 -8.66
CA ILE A 88 8.58 -1.47 -9.09
C ILE A 88 9.58 -1.29 -7.96
N ILE A 89 9.10 -0.94 -6.76
CA ILE A 89 9.97 -0.69 -5.60
C ILE A 89 10.67 -1.97 -5.17
N PHE A 90 9.98 -3.12 -5.20
CA PHE A 90 10.60 -4.41 -4.93
C PHE A 90 11.67 -4.78 -5.96
N SER A 91 11.44 -4.47 -7.23
CA SER A 91 12.44 -4.65 -8.29
C SER A 91 13.68 -3.81 -8.02
N HIS A 92 13.51 -2.54 -7.62
CA HIS A 92 14.63 -1.66 -7.27
C HIS A 92 15.39 -2.17 -6.04
N TYR A 93 14.68 -2.59 -4.99
CA TYR A 93 15.26 -3.26 -3.82
C TYR A 93 16.12 -4.46 -4.20
N ARG A 94 15.61 -5.34 -5.09
CA ARG A 94 16.35 -6.52 -5.53
C ARG A 94 17.62 -6.14 -6.26
N ASN A 95 17.56 -5.16 -7.16
CA ASN A 95 18.74 -4.69 -7.89
C ASN A 95 19.83 -4.19 -6.93
N LEU A 96 19.46 -3.38 -5.93
CA LEU A 96 20.39 -2.89 -4.91
C LEU A 96 20.97 -4.03 -4.05
N LYS A 97 20.12 -4.95 -3.58
CA LYS A 97 20.55 -6.08 -2.75
C LYS A 97 21.47 -7.06 -3.47
N GLU A 98 21.22 -7.29 -4.76
CA GLU A 98 21.98 -8.23 -5.57
C GLU A 98 23.18 -7.58 -6.27
N GLY A 99 23.44 -6.29 -6.01
CA GLY A 99 24.56 -5.54 -6.60
C GLY A 99 24.46 -5.39 -8.12
N ARG A 100 23.25 -5.52 -8.69
CA ARG A 100 23.00 -5.31 -10.11
C ARG A 100 22.87 -3.81 -10.33
N SER A 101 23.95 -3.15 -10.74
CA SER A 101 23.83 -1.76 -11.19
C SER A 101 22.96 -1.75 -12.45
N ILE A 102 22.00 -0.82 -12.49
CA ILE A 102 21.33 -0.49 -13.75
C ILE A 102 22.37 0.32 -14.52
N SER A 103 23.18 -0.37 -15.32
CA SER A 103 24.08 0.30 -16.27
C SER A 103 23.21 0.91 -17.35
N THR A 104 22.86 2.19 -17.19
CA THR A 104 22.50 3.06 -18.31
C THR A 104 23.68 3.25 -19.24
#